data_AF-A0A5B3GZB8-F1
#
_entry.id   AF-A0A5B3GZB8-F1
#
_cell.length_a   1.000
_cell.length_b   1.000
_cell.length_c   1.000
_cell.angle_alpha   90.00
_cell.angle_beta   90.00
_cell.angle_gamma   90.00
#
_symmetry.space_group_name_H-M   'P 1'
#
loop_
_entity.id
_entity.type
_entity.pdbx_description
1 polymer ?
#
loop_
_entity_poly.entity_id
_entity_poly.type
_entity_poly.pdbx_seq_one_letter_code
_entity_poly.pdbx_strand_id
1 'polypeptide(L)'
;MIRKLLLILRFYYSAMFFFCMAVSIGFAWVVSRHGPTIVPWCLLGKAAVYPLYLYVWIVQRYGDEFFYYRNLGVRRRELLGVSCGVDFILCYVLLKLTAAFLYEPL
;
A
#
# COMPACT_ATOMS: atom_id res chain seq x y z
N MET A 1 -0.11 21.83 -9.77
CA MET A 1 0.40 20.82 -8.81
C MET A 1 -0.73 19.97 -8.22
N ILE A 2 -1.77 20.59 -7.65
CA ILE A 2 -2.90 19.89 -6.97
C ILE A 2 -3.65 18.90 -7.88
N ARG A 3 -3.92 19.23 -9.15
CA ARG A 3 -4.59 18.33 -10.11
C ARG A 3 -3.81 17.03 -10.37
N LYS A 4 -2.48 17.09 -10.43
CA LYS A 4 -1.64 15.89 -10.59
C LYS A 4 -1.73 15.00 -9.36
N LEU A 5 -1.67 15.60 -8.17
CA LEU A 5 -1.77 14.88 -6.89
C LEU A 5 -3.13 14.18 -6.74
N LEU A 6 -4.22 14.86 -7.08
CA LEU A 6 -5.58 14.29 -7.01
C LEU A 6 -5.77 13.09 -7.93
N LEU A 7 -5.16 13.09 -9.12
CA LEU A 7 -5.26 11.94 -10.02
C LEU A 7 -4.46 10.74 -9.50
N ILE A 8 -3.27 10.98 -8.92
CA ILE A 8 -2.47 9.92 -8.28
C ILE A 8 -3.25 9.34 -7.09
N LEU A 9 -3.88 10.20 -6.28
CA LEU A 9 -4.70 9.79 -5.15
C LEU A 9 -5.94 8.99 -5.59
N ARG A 10 -6.58 9.39 -6.70
CA ARG A 10 -7.74 8.67 -7.27
C ARG A 10 -7.34 7.29 -7.80
N PHE A 11 -6.19 7.20 -8.46
CA PHE A 11 -5.62 5.94 -8.91
C PHE A 11 -5.31 5.01 -7.73
N TYR A 12 -4.68 5.54 -6.70
CA TYR A 12 -4.41 4.84 -5.44
C TYR A 12 -5.69 4.29 -4.80
N TYR A 13 -6.72 5.13 -4.66
CA TYR A 13 -7.99 4.75 -4.04
C TYR A 13 -8.73 3.67 -4.83
N SER A 14 -8.71 3.74 -6.16
CA SER A 14 -9.47 2.80 -6.99
C SER A 14 -8.77 1.45 -7.18
N ALA A 15 -7.44 1.42 -7.21
CA ALA A 15 -6.68 0.23 -7.58
C ALA A 15 -5.98 -0.44 -6.40
N MET A 16 -5.33 0.35 -5.53
CA MET A 16 -4.43 -0.17 -4.51
C MET A 16 -5.11 -0.27 -3.14
N PHE A 17 -6.04 0.63 -2.83
CA PHE A 17 -6.64 0.72 -1.51
C PHE A 17 -7.33 -0.58 -1.07
N PHE A 18 -8.17 -1.19 -1.90
CA PHE A 18 -8.89 -2.43 -1.54
C PHE A 18 -7.96 -3.60 -1.25
N PHE A 19 -6.99 -3.86 -2.13
CA PHE A 19 -6.03 -4.94 -1.96
C PHE A 19 -5.12 -4.68 -0.76
N CYS A 20 -4.64 -3.45 -0.63
CA CYS A 20 -3.79 -3.05 0.47
C CYS A 20 -4.50 -3.14 1.83
N MET A 21 -5.77 -2.74 1.91
CA MET A 21 -6.60 -2.92 3.10
C MET A 21 -6.73 -4.39 3.46
N ALA A 22 -7.06 -5.26 2.50
CA ALA A 22 -7.20 -6.69 2.75
C ALA A 22 -5.90 -7.32 3.28
N VAL A 23 -4.75 -6.99 2.68
CA VAL A 23 -3.44 -7.47 3.13
C VAL A 23 -3.09 -6.92 4.51
N SER A 24 -3.40 -5.64 4.79
CA SER A 24 -3.12 -5.02 6.09
C SER A 24 -3.98 -5.61 7.21
N ILE A 25 -5.25 -5.91 6.93
CA ILE A 25 -6.14 -6.62 7.88
C ILE A 25 -5.63 -8.03 8.14
N GLY A 26 -5.20 -8.75 7.09
CA GLY A 26 -4.60 -10.07 7.24
C GLY A 26 -3.36 -10.04 8.14
N PHE A 27 -2.46 -9.06 7.94
CA PHE A 27 -1.29 -8.91 8.80
C PHE A 27 -1.63 -8.47 10.22
N ALA A 28 -2.62 -7.59 10.41
CA ALA A 28 -3.11 -7.22 11.73
C ALA A 28 -3.63 -8.44 12.51
N TRP A 29 -4.35 -9.33 11.82
CA TRP A 29 -4.80 -10.61 12.42
C TRP A 29 -3.63 -11.53 12.79
N VAL A 30 -2.60 -11.62 11.94
CA VAL A 30 -1.38 -12.40 12.25
C VAL A 30 -0.66 -11.82 13.47
N VAL A 31 -0.50 -10.49 13.54
CA VAL A 31 0.10 -9.81 14.70
C VAL A 31 -0.69 -10.06 15.97
N SER A 32 -2.03 -10.03 15.92
CA SER A 32 -2.88 -10.36 17.05
C SER A 32 -2.70 -11.80 17.56
N ARG A 33 -2.31 -12.73 16.69
CA ARG A 33 -2.08 -14.14 17.05
C ARG A 33 -0.65 -14.43 17.52
N HIS A 34 0.36 -13.73 16.98
CA HIS A 34 1.78 -14.08 17.14
C HIS A 34 2.59 -13.06 17.95
N GLY A 35 2.01 -11.92 18.31
CA GLY A 35 2.70 -10.90 19.07
C GLY A 35 3.28 -9.77 18.22
N PRO A 36 3.69 -8.65 18.87
CA PRO A 36 4.24 -7.48 18.19
C PRO A 36 5.63 -7.74 17.59
N THR A 37 6.31 -8.84 17.98
CA THR A 37 7.61 -9.26 17.46
C THR A 37 7.58 -9.61 15.97
N ILE A 38 6.41 -9.95 15.41
CA ILE A 38 6.26 -10.32 14.00
C ILE A 38 6.01 -9.11 13.08
N VAL A 39 5.77 -7.91 13.64
CA VAL A 39 5.49 -6.69 12.87
C VAL A 39 6.56 -6.38 11.79
N PRO A 40 7.88 -6.49 12.05
CA PRO A 40 8.90 -6.28 11.02
C PRO A 40 8.81 -7.30 9.88
N TRP A 41 8.48 -8.56 10.20
CA TRP A 41 8.31 -9.63 9.22
C TRP A 41 7.06 -9.43 8.37
N CYS A 42 5.95 -8.94 8.95
CA CYS A 42 4.75 -8.58 8.19
C CYS A 42 5.01 -7.41 7.22
N LEU A 43 5.78 -6.40 7.64
CA LEU A 43 6.17 -5.28 6.77
C LEU A 43 7.06 -5.75 5.61
N LEU A 44 8.01 -6.65 5.87
CA LEU A 44 8.83 -7.29 4.84
C LEU A 44 7.98 -8.13 3.87
N GLY A 45 7.02 -8.90 4.39
CA GLY A 45 6.08 -9.66 3.57
C GLY A 45 5.26 -8.75 2.66
N LYS A 46 4.76 -7.63 3.18
CA LYS A 46 4.07 -6.62 2.38
C LYS A 46 4.99 -6.04 1.30
N ALA A 47 6.25 -5.76 1.64
CA ALA A 47 7.25 -5.25 0.70
C ALA A 47 7.52 -6.19 -0.46
N ALA A 48 7.48 -7.50 -0.23
CA ALA A 48 7.69 -8.51 -1.27
C ALA A 48 6.44 -8.73 -2.15
N VAL A 49 5.25 -8.68 -1.56
CA VAL A 49 3.98 -8.85 -2.29
C VAL A 49 3.65 -7.63 -3.16
N TYR A 50 4.06 -6.43 -2.73
CA TYR A 50 3.83 -5.18 -3.45
C TYR A 50 4.32 -5.16 -4.90
N PRO A 51 5.60 -5.43 -5.20
CA PRO A 51 6.11 -5.42 -6.57
C PRO A 51 5.45 -6.49 -7.44
N LEU A 52 5.09 -7.65 -6.88
CA LEU A 52 4.35 -8.69 -7.60
C LEU A 52 2.94 -8.22 -7.98
N TYR A 53 2.20 -7.64 -7.04
CA TYR A 53 0.86 -7.08 -7.32
C TYR A 53 0.92 -5.92 -8.32
N LEU A 54 1.89 -5.02 -8.15
CA LEU A 54 2.14 -3.91 -9.07
C LEU A 54 2.45 -4.39 -10.49
N TYR A 55 3.26 -5.44 -10.62
CA TYR A 55 3.67 -5.94 -11.93
C TYR A 55 2.57 -6.76 -12.61
N VAL A 56 1.86 -7.62 -11.87
CA VAL A 56 0.82 -8.48 -12.46
C VAL A 56 -0.45 -7.69 -12.73
N TRP A 57 -0.95 -6.94 -11.75
CA TRP A 57 -2.28 -6.32 -11.84
C TRP A 57 -2.22 -4.91 -12.42
N ILE A 58 -1.29 -4.08 -11.96
CA ILE A 58 -1.27 -2.67 -12.36
C ILE A 58 -0.67 -2.47 -13.75
N VAL A 59 0.39 -3.20 -14.12
CA VAL A 59 0.98 -3.05 -15.47
C VAL A 59 0.04 -3.54 -16.57
N GLN A 60 -0.67 -4.66 -16.35
CA GLN A 60 -1.59 -5.21 -17.34
C GLN A 60 -2.90 -4.42 -17.43
N ARG A 61 -3.51 -4.04 -16.30
CA ARG A 61 -4.85 -3.45 -16.28
C ARG A 61 -4.86 -1.94 -16.53
N TYR A 62 -3.80 -1.24 -16.13
CA TYR A 62 -3.71 0.21 -16.24
C TYR A 62 -2.69 0.68 -17.28
N GLY A 63 -2.33 -0.20 -18.23
CA GLY A 63 -1.42 0.11 -19.33
C GLY A 63 -1.82 1.40 -20.06
N ASP A 64 -3.07 1.50 -20.49
CA ASP A 64 -3.62 2.66 -21.21
C ASP A 64 -3.71 3.93 -20.36
N GLU A 65 -4.12 3.82 -19.09
CA GLU A 65 -4.12 4.95 -18.17
C GLU A 65 -2.69 5.45 -17.89
N PHE A 66 -1.69 4.58 -17.88
CA PHE A 66 -0.30 4.99 -17.78
C PHE A 66 0.17 5.82 -18.98
N PHE A 67 -0.33 5.56 -20.18
CA PHE A 67 -0.07 6.43 -21.34
C PHE A 67 -0.69 7.82 -21.15
N TYR A 68 -1.89 7.89 -20.60
CA TYR A 68 -2.55 9.16 -20.24
C TYR A 68 -1.75 9.96 -19.20
N TYR A 69 -1.30 9.31 -18.12
CA TYR A 69 -0.45 9.92 -17.09
C TYR A 69 0.92 10.36 -17.62
N ARG A 70 1.50 9.59 -18.54
CA ARG A 70 2.77 9.92 -19.19
C ARG A 70 2.65 11.18 -20.05
N ASN A 71 1.55 11.35 -20.77
CA ASN A 71 1.28 12.57 -21.56
C ASN A 71 1.11 13.82 -20.69
N LEU A 72 0.68 13.67 -19.43
CA LEU A 72 0.63 14.75 -18.43
C LEU A 72 2.00 15.03 -17.77
N GLY A 73 3.05 14.32 -18.19
CA GLY A 73 4.41 14.45 -17.66
C GLY A 73 4.62 13.84 -16.28
N VAL A 74 3.77 12.90 -15.85
CA VAL A 74 3.97 12.15 -14.60
C VAL A 74 4.65 10.82 -14.93
N ARG A 75 5.83 10.59 -14.35
CA ARG A 75 6.57 9.35 -14.61
C ARG A 75 5.93 8.18 -13.86
N ARG A 76 5.88 7.03 -14.53
CA ARG A 76 5.39 5.76 -13.97
C ARG A 76 6.03 5.42 -12.62
N ARG A 77 7.33 5.69 -12.47
CA ARG A 77 8.06 5.47 -11.21
C ARG A 77 7.62 6.37 -10.05
N GLU A 78 7.27 7.63 -10.32
CA GLU A 78 6.78 8.55 -9.28
C GLU A 78 5.39 8.15 -8.81
N LEU A 79 4.51 7.79 -9.74
CA LEU A 79 3.13 7.39 -9.44
C LEU A 79 3.10 6.13 -8.56
N LEU A 80 3.93 5.15 -8.90
CA LEU A 80 4.08 3.91 -8.14
C LEU A 80 4.85 4.10 -6.83
N GLY A 81 5.83 5.00 -6.79
CA GLY A 81 6.60 5.30 -5.59
C GLY A 81 5.74 5.98 -4.52
N VAL A 82 4.93 6.97 -4.92
CA VAL A 82 4.03 7.68 -4.00
C VAL A 82 2.95 6.76 -3.46
N SER A 83 2.32 5.94 -4.31
CA SER A 83 1.30 5.00 -3.85
C SER A 83 1.87 3.97 -2.88
N CYS A 84 3.02 3.37 -3.21
CA CYS A 84 3.71 2.42 -2.35
C CYS A 84 4.08 3.05 -0.99
N GLY A 85 4.60 4.28 -0.98
CA GLY A 85 4.93 5.00 0.26
C GLY A 85 3.74 5.21 1.17
N VAL A 86 2.60 5.67 0.63
CA VAL A 86 1.36 5.87 1.40
C VAL A 86 0.87 4.55 2.00
N ASP A 87 0.91 3.47 1.23
CA ASP A 87 0.49 2.13 1.68
C ASP A 87 1.36 1.54 2.80
N PHE A 88 2.66 1.76 2.73
CA PHE A 88 3.58 1.34 3.78
C PHE A 88 3.33 2.09 5.08
N ILE A 89 3.16 3.41 5.00
CA ILE A 89 2.85 4.26 6.15
C ILE A 89 1.53 3.80 6.77
N LEU A 90 0.48 3.62 5.96
CA LEU A 90 -0.83 3.17 6.44
C LEU A 90 -0.74 1.79 7.10
N CYS A 91 0.02 0.85 6.52
CA CYS A 91 0.23 -0.46 7.11
C CYS A 91 0.95 -0.39 8.45
N TYR A 92 2.00 0.41 8.51
CA TYR A 92 2.82 0.57 9.71
C TYR A 92 1.97 1.13 10.85
N VAL A 93 1.19 2.17 10.57
CA VAL A 93 0.26 2.78 11.54
C VAL A 93 -0.78 1.78 12.01
N LEU A 94 -1.39 1.01 11.09
CA LEU A 94 -2.35 -0.05 11.46
C LEU A 94 -1.73 -1.12 12.34
N LEU A 95 -0.56 -1.65 11.97
CA LEU A 95 0.12 -2.69 12.74
C LEU A 95 0.54 -2.18 14.13
N LYS A 96 1.03 -0.94 14.20
CA LYS A 96 1.37 -0.28 15.47
C LYS A 96 0.14 -0.06 16.35
N LEU A 97 -0.97 0.40 15.79
CA LEU A 97 -2.24 0.54 16.51
C LEU A 97 -2.72 -0.82 17.03
N THR A 98 -2.70 -1.86 16.19
CA THR A 98 -3.09 -3.21 16.65
C THR A 98 -2.16 -3.73 17.74
N ALA A 99 -0.85 -3.48 17.65
CA ALA A 99 0.08 -3.86 18.69
C ALA A 99 -0.18 -3.10 20.00
N ALA A 100 -0.43 -1.79 19.93
CA ALA A 100 -0.75 -0.97 21.10
C ALA A 100 -2.06 -1.43 21.77
N PHE A 101 -3.14 -1.59 21.01
CA PHE A 101 -4.45 -2.01 21.54
C PHE A 101 -4.46 -3.42 22.15
N LEU A 102 -3.64 -4.35 21.64
CA LEU A 102 -3.63 -5.74 22.11
C LEU A 102 -2.58 -6.01 23.21
N TYR A 103 -1.49 -5.25 23.27
CA TYR A 103 -0.33 -5.58 24.12
C TYR A 103 0.08 -4.48 25.11
N GLU A 104 -0.43 -3.24 25.01
CA GLU A 104 -0.30 -2.29 26.10
C GLU A 104 -1.47 -2.47 27.08
N PRO A 105 -1.22 -2.75 28.37
CA PRO A 105 -2.26 -2.72 29.39
C PRO A 105 -2.63 -1.25 29.64
N LEU A 106 -3.94 -0.95 29.59
CA LEU A 106 -4.50 0.30 30.10
C LEU A 106 -4.41 0.32 31.65
#